data_AF-A0A534ISL5-F1
#
_entry.id   AF-A0A534ISL5-F1
#
_cell.length_a   1.000
_cell.length_b   1.000
_cell.length_c   1.000
_cell.angle_alpha   90.00
_cell.angle_beta   90.00
_cell.angle_gamma   90.00
#
_symmetry.space_group_name_H-M   'P 1'
#
loop_
_entity.id
_entity.type
_entity.pdbx_description
1 polymer ?
#
loop_
_entity_poly.entity_id
_entity_poly.type
_entity_poly.pdbx_seq_one_letter_code
_entity_poly.pdbx_strand_id
1 'polypeptide(L)'
;MALDSAPFPPLVPPEAWAMLGRRDLEAYTCWDFPTQSDSGARAGDASFNGVTPARCAENLVRRYSRPGELVVDPMAGCYDEATDILTRDGWKPWHDATVEDEFATLIDGRLEYRRAINTIKAWHDGPMYRVRTKHVDLLVTPDHWLYVAQRHGRQGRYNPHRLVRAKDAFGKNVRYRKDAAWEGEERAFFELPEFRAYQHLPDGATVELLFSRTQLPMDAWLRFLGHFLTDGSCTAYGGSYTIKLSQVKSEMRPTFRSSLVEIASHLRNPFRNDPPRLTDTDVGFMIRHRQLGFYLAGLGKKTERKLPRDFLQLSSRQLGILYDALMDGDGHRPRPNQRGGADTFYTSSPSLRDGFQELCLKLGWAASVWVSARPGECAGPLLGRMIKAKTVAWGISVNKRQLRPRVYLARNRYDRADTRNLEIWDNYRGYVYCANVPPSHVLYVRRNGKAVWCGNSGTIGDVARALGRRVASFDIAPRCSPMIRADARLWPLQDETAALAVIDSPYSDNIEYSRDPRCLGRISCRDPRFYEELRRVASEAHRVLRPGGVLAWIIADEYRGGTYTPVGYRLLGVLSQRFELIDTIILVRHHDRSASPMWEHRARRFNFFLRGFKFLFILKKPVGESGG
;
A
#
# COMPACT_ATOMS: atom_id res chain seq x y z
N MET A 1 13.32 22.55 -51.46
CA MET A 1 12.99 23.60 -50.47
C MET A 1 12.27 22.94 -49.30
N ALA A 2 12.85 23.10 -48.12
CA ALA A 2 12.50 22.68 -46.76
C ALA A 2 11.22 21.83 -46.53
N LEU A 3 11.41 20.62 -45.97
CA LEU A 3 10.45 19.98 -45.07
C LEU A 3 11.00 20.16 -43.65
N ASP A 4 10.24 20.88 -42.83
CA ASP A 4 10.50 21.12 -41.41
C ASP A 4 10.65 19.81 -40.63
N SER A 5 11.84 19.61 -40.06
CA SER A 5 12.09 18.62 -39.03
C SER A 5 11.70 19.20 -37.66
N ALA A 6 10.55 18.82 -37.13
CA ALA A 6 10.29 18.95 -35.69
C ALA A 6 10.97 17.77 -34.96
N PRO A 7 11.86 18.00 -33.98
CA PRO A 7 12.44 16.92 -33.19
C PRO A 7 11.44 16.49 -32.12
N PHE A 8 11.09 15.20 -32.10
CA PHE A 8 10.52 14.56 -30.91
C PHE A 8 11.63 14.35 -29.87
N PRO A 9 11.45 14.73 -28.60
CA PRO A 9 12.08 14.02 -27.50
C PRO A 9 11.03 13.20 -26.74
N PRO A 10 11.45 12.07 -26.15
CA PRO A 10 11.78 12.19 -24.74
C PRO A 10 13.22 11.74 -24.50
N LEU A 11 13.96 12.58 -23.79
CA LEU A 11 15.27 12.28 -23.26
C LEU A 11 15.19 11.03 -22.39
N VAL A 12 15.70 9.90 -22.92
CA VAL A 12 16.04 8.74 -22.10
C VAL A 12 17.11 9.19 -21.11
N PRO A 13 16.92 9.00 -19.78
CA PRO A 13 17.90 9.43 -18.79
C PRO A 13 19.28 8.81 -19.09
N PRO A 14 20.39 9.56 -18.93
CA PRO A 14 21.74 9.02 -19.08
C PRO A 14 22.00 7.78 -18.21
N GLU A 15 21.32 7.65 -17.07
CA GLU A 15 21.39 6.47 -16.20
C GLU A 15 20.86 5.18 -16.88
N ALA A 16 19.84 5.29 -17.74
CA ALA A 16 19.30 4.14 -18.49
C ALA A 16 20.29 3.62 -19.55
N TRP A 17 21.18 4.49 -20.06
CA TRP A 17 22.30 4.07 -20.91
C TRP A 17 23.43 3.44 -20.09
N ALA A 18 23.70 3.93 -18.88
CA ALA A 18 24.69 3.36 -17.97
C ALA A 18 24.33 1.94 -17.49
N MET A 19 23.04 1.61 -17.33
CA MET A 19 22.55 0.27 -16.96
C MET A 19 22.78 -0.81 -18.05
N LEU A 20 23.19 -0.43 -19.27
CA LEU A 20 23.46 -1.36 -20.37
C LEU A 20 24.90 -1.93 -20.38
N GLY A 21 25.74 -1.62 -19.39
CA GLY A 21 27.02 -2.30 -19.22
C GLY A 21 26.83 -3.81 -19.04
N ARG A 22 26.95 -4.61 -20.12
CA ARG A 22 26.56 -6.03 -20.18
C ARG A 22 27.47 -7.01 -19.45
N ARG A 23 28.29 -6.55 -18.51
CA ARG A 23 29.31 -7.38 -17.83
C ARG A 23 28.74 -8.20 -16.67
N ASP A 24 27.50 -7.93 -16.28
CA ASP A 24 26.81 -8.48 -15.10
C ASP A 24 25.59 -9.37 -15.47
N LEU A 25 25.38 -9.66 -16.76
CA LEU A 25 24.32 -10.57 -17.22
C LEU A 25 24.69 -12.03 -16.94
N GLU A 26 23.75 -12.83 -16.43
CA GLU A 26 23.96 -14.27 -16.23
C GLU A 26 24.24 -14.95 -17.56
N ALA A 27 25.43 -15.54 -17.71
CA ALA A 27 26.02 -15.95 -18.98
C ALA A 27 25.88 -17.44 -19.29
N TYR A 28 25.56 -18.26 -18.28
CA TYR A 28 25.40 -19.71 -18.44
C TYR A 28 23.96 -20.08 -18.80
N THR A 29 23.74 -21.32 -19.24
CA THR A 29 22.41 -21.86 -19.54
C THR A 29 21.73 -22.50 -18.33
N CYS A 30 22.41 -22.57 -17.20
CA CYS A 30 21.83 -22.87 -15.89
C CYS A 30 21.70 -21.56 -15.12
N TRP A 31 20.48 -21.04 -15.03
CA TRP A 31 20.20 -19.82 -14.27
C TRP A 31 19.83 -20.19 -12.85
N ASP A 32 20.85 -20.12 -12.00
CA ASP A 32 20.75 -20.30 -10.58
C ASP A 32 20.75 -18.93 -9.90
N PHE A 33 19.54 -18.40 -9.66
CA PHE A 33 19.36 -17.21 -8.84
C PHE A 33 19.05 -17.66 -7.40
N PRO A 34 20.01 -17.59 -6.46
CA PRO A 34 19.83 -18.09 -5.09
C PRO A 34 18.74 -17.35 -4.31
N THR A 35 18.28 -16.20 -4.83
CA THR A 35 17.13 -15.43 -4.33
C THR A 35 16.26 -14.98 -5.51
N GLN A 36 14.94 -14.84 -5.32
CA GLN A 36 14.08 -14.32 -6.41
C GLN A 36 14.21 -12.81 -6.64
N SER A 37 14.90 -12.11 -5.73
CA SER A 37 15.28 -10.70 -5.84
C SER A 37 16.48 -10.43 -4.95
N ASP A 38 17.44 -9.63 -5.41
CA ASP A 38 18.60 -9.28 -4.60
C ASP A 38 18.23 -8.47 -3.36
N SER A 39 19.15 -8.47 -2.40
CA SER A 39 19.17 -7.67 -1.17
C SER A 39 19.13 -6.14 -1.37
N GLY A 40 18.79 -5.63 -2.57
CA GLY A 40 18.73 -4.20 -2.88
C GLY A 40 17.50 -3.74 -3.70
N ALA A 41 16.95 -4.57 -4.59
CA ALA A 41 15.78 -4.21 -5.40
C ALA A 41 14.85 -5.42 -5.49
N ARG A 42 13.72 -5.38 -4.78
CA ARG A 42 12.73 -6.44 -4.81
C ARG A 42 11.74 -6.21 -5.97
N ALA A 43 11.52 -7.22 -6.81
CA ALA A 43 10.47 -7.22 -7.82
C ALA A 43 9.76 -8.59 -7.79
N GLY A 44 8.45 -8.59 -7.54
CA GLY A 44 7.68 -9.83 -7.29
C GLY A 44 7.90 -10.44 -5.90
N ASP A 45 7.48 -11.70 -5.73
CA ASP A 45 7.63 -12.46 -4.48
C ASP A 45 8.08 -13.91 -4.74
N ALA A 46 9.31 -14.20 -4.29
CA ALA A 46 9.69 -15.31 -3.40
C ALA A 46 9.03 -16.69 -3.56
N SER A 47 7.73 -16.71 -3.33
CA SER A 47 7.03 -17.83 -2.69
C SER A 47 5.84 -18.35 -3.51
N PHE A 48 5.53 -17.75 -4.66
CA PHE A 48 4.47 -18.25 -5.55
C PHE A 48 5.01 -19.30 -6.54
N ASN A 49 4.28 -20.42 -6.62
CA ASN A 49 4.53 -21.46 -7.60
C ASN A 49 4.19 -20.92 -8.99
N GLY A 50 5.21 -20.53 -9.75
CA GLY A 50 5.02 -19.84 -11.03
C GLY A 50 5.52 -18.39 -11.06
N VAL A 51 6.33 -17.92 -10.09
CA VAL A 51 6.93 -16.57 -10.19
C VAL A 51 8.19 -16.67 -11.02
N THR A 52 8.29 -15.79 -12.00
CA THR A 52 9.55 -15.52 -12.70
C THR A 52 10.43 -14.66 -11.79
N PRO A 53 11.65 -15.11 -11.41
CA PRO A 53 12.58 -14.32 -10.60
C PRO A 53 12.83 -12.94 -11.22
N ALA A 54 12.99 -11.90 -10.40
CA ALA A 54 13.29 -10.54 -10.86
C ALA A 54 14.52 -10.48 -11.76
N ARG A 55 15.60 -11.15 -11.36
CA ARG A 55 16.83 -11.28 -12.15
C ARG A 55 16.63 -12.02 -13.46
N CYS A 56 15.71 -12.98 -13.52
CA CYS A 56 15.36 -13.66 -14.76
C CYS A 56 14.69 -12.67 -15.73
N ALA A 57 13.68 -11.92 -15.24
CA ALA A 57 13.02 -10.88 -16.03
C ALA A 57 14.00 -9.79 -16.47
N GLU A 58 14.89 -9.35 -15.59
CA GLU A 58 15.91 -8.34 -15.90
C GLU A 58 16.90 -8.84 -16.95
N ASN A 59 17.42 -10.07 -16.79
CA ASN A 59 18.36 -10.67 -17.74
C ASN A 59 17.71 -10.82 -19.12
N LEU A 60 16.45 -11.27 -19.18
CA LEU A 60 15.68 -11.37 -20.44
C LEU A 60 15.47 -10.00 -21.10
N VAL A 61 14.99 -9.00 -20.35
CA VAL A 61 14.70 -7.66 -20.88
C VAL A 61 15.98 -6.98 -21.35
N ARG A 62 17.10 -7.08 -20.60
CA ARG A 62 18.39 -6.48 -20.97
C ARG A 62 19.03 -7.15 -22.18
N ARG A 63 18.86 -8.47 -22.35
CA ARG A 63 19.41 -9.24 -23.49
C ARG A 63 18.64 -9.02 -24.78
N TYR A 64 17.32 -8.99 -24.72
CA TYR A 64 16.47 -9.16 -25.90
C TYR A 64 15.55 -7.97 -26.23
N SER A 65 15.71 -6.86 -25.53
CA SER A 65 15.04 -5.60 -25.88
C SER A 65 15.92 -4.38 -25.62
N ARG A 66 15.66 -3.29 -26.32
CA ARG A 66 16.27 -1.97 -26.11
C ARG A 66 15.27 -1.01 -25.44
N PRO A 67 15.73 0.06 -24.77
CA PRO A 67 14.85 1.13 -24.32
C PRO A 67 13.93 1.62 -25.45
N GLY A 68 12.66 1.89 -25.13
CA GLY A 68 11.61 2.28 -26.08
C GLY A 68 10.96 1.12 -26.84
N GLU A 69 11.56 -0.07 -26.89
CA GLU A 69 10.96 -1.24 -27.54
C GLU A 69 9.83 -1.82 -26.69
N LEU A 70 8.89 -2.51 -27.37
CA LEU A 70 7.73 -3.11 -26.71
C LEU A 70 8.06 -4.50 -26.15
N VAL A 71 7.81 -4.68 -24.86
CA VAL A 71 7.85 -5.95 -24.13
C VAL A 71 6.43 -6.38 -23.75
N VAL A 72 6.11 -7.66 -23.94
CA VAL A 72 4.77 -8.20 -23.67
C VAL A 72 4.77 -9.12 -22.43
N ASP A 73 3.85 -8.88 -21.48
CA ASP A 73 3.67 -9.66 -20.23
C ASP A 73 2.20 -10.00 -19.92
N PRO A 74 1.71 -11.19 -20.28
CA PRO A 74 0.28 -11.47 -20.21
C PRO A 74 -0.33 -11.84 -18.82
N MET A 75 0.25 -11.55 -17.62
CA MET A 75 -0.31 -12.05 -16.32
C MET A 75 0.02 -11.25 -14.97
N ALA A 76 -0.72 -10.18 -14.51
CA ALA A 76 -0.47 -9.39 -13.22
C ALA A 76 -1.74 -9.02 -12.32
N GLY A 77 -1.65 -8.36 -11.11
CA GLY A 77 -2.80 -8.04 -10.16
C GLY A 77 -2.75 -6.67 -9.35
N CYS A 78 -3.79 -6.18 -8.60
CA CYS A 78 -3.90 -4.86 -7.81
C CYS A 78 -5.03 -4.70 -6.70
N TYR A 79 -5.18 -3.52 -6.03
CA TYR A 79 -6.21 -3.04 -5.02
C TYR A 79 -7.42 -2.27 -5.60
N ASP A 80 -8.61 -2.22 -4.97
CA ASP A 80 -9.76 -1.40 -5.45
C ASP A 80 -9.66 0.13 -5.23
N GLU A 81 -10.51 0.91 -5.92
CA GLU A 81 -10.49 2.39 -5.92
C GLU A 81 -10.87 3.04 -4.58
N ALA A 82 -11.68 2.34 -3.78
CA ALA A 82 -12.19 2.84 -2.50
C ALA A 82 -11.23 2.53 -1.33
N THR A 83 -10.00 2.11 -1.64
CA THR A 83 -8.92 1.94 -0.68
C THR A 83 -8.05 3.20 -0.66
N ASP A 84 -7.73 3.68 0.54
CA ASP A 84 -6.74 4.72 0.78
C ASP A 84 -5.37 4.08 1.05
N ILE A 85 -4.31 4.84 0.78
CA ILE A 85 -2.92 4.49 1.07
C ILE A 85 -2.29 5.56 1.98
N LEU A 86 -1.51 5.13 2.96
CA LEU A 86 -0.79 6.06 3.83
C LEU A 86 0.53 6.49 3.18
N THR A 87 0.73 7.79 3.07
CA THR A 87 1.97 8.44 2.60
C THR A 87 2.58 9.30 3.70
N ARG A 88 3.78 9.83 3.50
CA ARG A 88 4.43 10.77 4.44
C ARG A 88 3.58 12.01 4.68
N ASP A 89 2.78 12.42 3.69
CA ASP A 89 1.88 13.58 3.78
C ASP A 89 0.51 13.23 4.37
N GLY A 90 0.26 11.96 4.67
CA GLY A 90 -0.97 11.46 5.29
C GLY A 90 -1.71 10.47 4.39
N TRP A 91 -2.97 10.19 4.76
CA TRP A 91 -3.85 9.32 3.99
C TRP A 91 -4.22 9.97 2.66
N LYS A 92 -4.04 9.25 1.57
CA LYS A 92 -4.48 9.64 0.23
C LYS A 92 -5.41 8.56 -0.34
N PRO A 93 -6.47 8.93 -1.05
CA PRO A 93 -7.14 7.99 -1.94
C PRO A 93 -6.10 7.41 -2.91
N TRP A 94 -6.20 6.13 -3.25
CA TRP A 94 -5.24 5.50 -4.16
C TRP A 94 -5.09 6.22 -5.51
N HIS A 95 -6.17 6.85 -6.00
CA HIS A 95 -6.17 7.56 -7.27
C HIS A 95 -5.40 8.89 -7.26
N ASP A 96 -5.08 9.42 -6.08
CA ASP A 96 -4.33 10.66 -5.89
C ASP A 96 -2.85 10.41 -5.53
N ALA A 97 -2.47 9.14 -5.31
CA ALA A 97 -1.10 8.78 -4.97
C ALA A 97 -0.22 8.64 -6.22
N THR A 98 0.96 9.25 -6.21
CA THR A 98 1.90 9.27 -7.33
C THR A 98 3.24 8.61 -6.96
N VAL A 99 4.15 8.43 -7.92
CA VAL A 99 5.44 7.76 -7.68
C VAL A 99 6.39 8.62 -6.82
N GLU A 100 6.16 9.93 -6.81
CA GLU A 100 6.90 10.95 -6.05
C GLU A 100 6.60 10.87 -4.56
N ASP A 101 5.44 10.32 -4.20
CA ASP A 101 5.02 10.12 -2.82
C ASP A 101 5.92 9.12 -2.09
N GLU A 102 6.18 9.40 -0.81
CA GLU A 102 6.80 8.42 0.08
C GLU A 102 5.71 7.63 0.80
N PHE A 103 5.61 6.34 0.48
CA PHE A 103 4.59 5.43 0.99
C PHE A 103 5.00 4.82 2.31
N ALA A 104 4.04 4.69 3.24
CA ALA A 104 4.23 3.96 4.49
C ALA A 104 4.49 2.48 4.20
N THR A 105 5.65 2.01 4.62
CA THR A 105 6.14 0.64 4.42
C THR A 105 6.63 0.02 5.73
N LEU A 106 6.50 -1.31 5.85
CA LEU A 106 6.88 -2.04 7.06
C LEU A 106 8.17 -2.84 6.85
N ILE A 107 9.27 -2.44 7.48
CA ILE A 107 10.58 -3.10 7.37
C ILE A 107 10.98 -3.58 8.76
N ASP A 108 11.14 -4.90 8.93
CA ASP A 108 11.46 -5.53 10.22
C ASP A 108 10.57 -5.09 11.39
N GLY A 109 9.30 -4.82 11.06
CA GLY A 109 8.30 -4.37 12.03
C GLY A 109 8.32 -2.88 12.37
N ARG A 110 9.21 -2.10 11.76
CA ARG A 110 9.31 -0.63 11.86
C ARG A 110 8.57 0.03 10.71
N LEU A 111 7.88 1.12 11.01
CA LEU A 111 7.26 2.00 10.01
C LEU A 111 8.36 2.87 9.38
N GLU A 112 8.49 2.79 8.06
CA GLU A 112 9.30 3.69 7.26
C GLU A 112 8.45 4.32 6.16
N TYR A 113 8.94 5.42 5.60
CA TYR A 113 8.36 6.03 4.41
C TYR A 113 9.39 5.94 3.29
N ARG A 114 8.99 5.38 2.15
CA ARG A 114 9.88 5.13 1.01
C ARG A 114 9.15 5.47 -0.29
N ARG A 115 9.87 6.06 -1.24
CA ARG A 115 9.33 6.26 -2.59
C ARG A 115 9.07 4.92 -3.26
N ALA A 116 8.03 4.87 -4.07
CA ALA A 116 7.80 3.74 -4.94
C ALA A 116 8.77 3.79 -6.13
N ILE A 117 9.13 2.63 -6.67
CA ILE A 117 9.77 2.56 -7.99
C ILE A 117 8.75 2.92 -9.08
N ASN A 118 7.49 2.51 -8.88
CA ASN A 118 6.37 2.81 -9.76
C ASN A 118 5.04 2.75 -9.00
N THR A 119 4.00 3.34 -9.59
CA THR A 119 2.60 3.14 -9.22
C THR A 119 1.83 2.52 -10.38
N ILE A 120 0.75 1.82 -10.06
CA ILE A 120 -0.11 1.12 -11.02
C ILE A 120 -1.51 1.72 -10.92
N LYS A 121 -2.13 2.03 -12.07
CA LYS A 121 -3.53 2.46 -12.19
C LYS A 121 -4.19 1.76 -13.37
N ALA A 122 -5.38 1.23 -13.11
CA ALA A 122 -5.69 -0.05 -13.71
C ALA A 122 -7.20 -0.34 -13.85
N TRP A 123 -7.87 -0.26 -15.00
CA TRP A 123 -9.25 -0.76 -15.11
C TRP A 123 -9.36 -2.27 -14.83
N HIS A 124 -10.31 -2.68 -13.98
CA HIS A 124 -10.61 -4.07 -13.64
C HIS A 124 -12.12 -4.31 -13.76
N ASP A 125 -12.48 -5.43 -14.37
CA ASP A 125 -13.87 -5.91 -14.48
C ASP A 125 -13.90 -7.42 -14.27
N GLY A 126 -14.18 -7.84 -13.04
CA GLY A 126 -14.13 -9.24 -12.65
C GLY A 126 -14.05 -9.47 -11.14
N PRO A 127 -13.85 -10.73 -10.72
CA PRO A 127 -13.85 -11.08 -9.30
C PRO A 127 -12.63 -10.53 -8.56
N MET A 128 -12.85 -10.04 -7.34
CA MET A 128 -11.85 -9.60 -6.38
C MET A 128 -12.06 -10.32 -5.04
N TYR A 129 -10.96 -10.64 -4.36
CA TYR A 129 -10.97 -11.13 -2.99
C TYR A 129 -11.44 -10.01 -2.07
N ARG A 130 -12.62 -10.20 -1.46
CA ARG A 130 -13.15 -9.31 -0.45
C ARG A 130 -13.05 -9.98 0.91
N VAL A 131 -12.40 -9.31 1.85
CA VAL A 131 -12.47 -9.65 3.28
C VAL A 131 -12.99 -8.46 4.05
N ARG A 132 -14.01 -8.66 4.87
CA ARG A 132 -14.56 -7.65 5.77
C ARG A 132 -14.85 -8.28 7.11
N THR A 133 -14.24 -7.76 8.16
CA THR A 133 -14.52 -8.09 9.56
C THR A 133 -14.69 -6.80 10.35
N LYS A 134 -14.90 -6.88 11.67
CA LYS A 134 -14.83 -5.68 12.53
C LYS A 134 -13.50 -4.92 12.45
N HIS A 135 -12.40 -5.59 12.10
CA HIS A 135 -11.04 -5.03 12.20
C HIS A 135 -10.30 -4.88 10.88
N VAL A 136 -10.72 -5.57 9.83
CA VAL A 136 -10.06 -5.60 8.51
C VAL A 136 -11.14 -5.40 7.45
N ASP A 137 -10.86 -4.57 6.45
CA ASP A 137 -11.66 -4.45 5.23
C ASP A 137 -10.66 -4.30 4.07
N LEU A 138 -10.71 -5.21 3.10
CA LEU A 138 -9.87 -5.19 1.91
C LEU A 138 -10.69 -5.72 0.74
N LEU A 139 -10.51 -5.10 -0.42
CA LEU A 139 -10.96 -5.61 -1.70
C LEU A 139 -9.76 -5.56 -2.65
N VAL A 140 -9.22 -6.72 -2.96
CA VAL A 140 -8.01 -6.85 -3.78
C VAL A 140 -8.20 -7.93 -4.81
N THR A 141 -7.42 -7.90 -5.88
CA THR A 141 -7.54 -8.94 -6.91
C THR A 141 -7.04 -10.30 -6.41
N PRO A 142 -7.44 -11.42 -7.05
CA PRO A 142 -7.12 -12.76 -6.56
C PRO A 142 -5.62 -13.05 -6.35
N ASP A 143 -4.77 -12.43 -7.17
CA ASP A 143 -3.31 -12.59 -7.09
C ASP A 143 -2.64 -11.47 -6.28
N HIS A 144 -3.39 -10.59 -5.63
CA HIS A 144 -2.80 -9.56 -4.78
C HIS A 144 -2.08 -10.19 -3.58
N TRP A 145 -0.92 -9.67 -3.20
CA TRP A 145 -0.21 -10.14 -2.01
C TRP A 145 -0.82 -9.58 -0.73
N LEU A 146 -1.14 -10.44 0.22
CA LEU A 146 -1.59 -10.08 1.57
C LEU A 146 -0.44 -10.28 2.56
N TYR A 147 -0.26 -9.38 3.51
CA TYR A 147 0.73 -9.56 4.58
C TYR A 147 0.08 -10.21 5.81
N VAL A 148 0.13 -11.54 5.87
CA VAL A 148 -0.63 -12.34 6.84
C VAL A 148 0.18 -13.46 7.47
N ALA A 149 -0.19 -13.85 8.68
CA ALA A 149 0.29 -15.02 9.38
C ALA A 149 -0.72 -16.16 9.26
N GLN A 150 -0.32 -17.29 8.65
CA GLN A 150 -1.17 -18.47 8.51
C GLN A 150 -1.08 -19.37 9.75
N ARG A 151 -2.21 -19.93 10.17
CA ARG A 151 -2.27 -20.94 11.24
C ARG A 151 -1.65 -22.27 10.75
N HIS A 152 -0.86 -22.93 11.59
CA HIS A 152 -0.23 -24.22 11.32
C HIS A 152 -0.29 -25.16 12.54
N GLY A 153 -0.07 -26.45 12.28
CA GLY A 153 0.01 -27.50 13.29
C GLY A 153 -1.31 -27.83 14.00
N ARG A 154 -1.37 -29.00 14.65
CA ARG A 154 -2.56 -29.44 15.43
C ARG A 154 -2.87 -28.52 16.62
N GLN A 155 -1.84 -27.92 17.22
CA GLN A 155 -1.96 -26.95 18.32
C GLN A 155 -2.45 -25.56 17.87
N GLY A 156 -2.51 -25.28 16.55
CA GLY A 156 -3.03 -24.03 16.03
C GLY A 156 -2.17 -22.79 16.26
N ARG A 157 -0.84 -22.94 16.21
CA ARG A 157 0.12 -21.83 16.25
C ARG A 157 0.07 -21.04 14.93
N TYR A 158 0.64 -19.83 14.92
CA TYR A 158 0.72 -19.01 13.72
C TYR A 158 2.17 -18.89 13.27
N ASN A 159 2.39 -18.92 11.96
CA ASN A 159 3.68 -18.56 11.37
C ASN A 159 3.96 -17.06 11.57
N PRO A 160 5.22 -16.61 11.43
CA PRO A 160 5.51 -15.20 11.20
C PRO A 160 4.70 -14.62 10.03
N HIS A 161 4.39 -13.33 10.09
CA HIS A 161 3.73 -12.63 8.98
C HIS A 161 4.61 -12.66 7.75
N ARG A 162 4.01 -13.01 6.61
CA ARG A 162 4.66 -13.04 5.29
C ARG A 162 3.65 -12.68 4.21
N LEU A 163 4.15 -12.46 3.01
CA LEU A 163 3.30 -12.26 1.84
C LEU A 163 2.65 -13.61 1.44
N VAL A 164 1.34 -13.57 1.22
CA VAL A 164 0.50 -14.70 0.79
C VAL A 164 -0.52 -14.17 -0.19
N ARG A 165 -0.69 -14.80 -1.36
CA ARG A 165 -1.70 -14.35 -2.34
C ARG A 165 -3.10 -14.37 -1.72
N ALA A 166 -3.95 -13.44 -2.13
CA ALA A 166 -5.32 -13.34 -1.64
C ALA A 166 -6.12 -14.64 -1.86
N LYS A 167 -6.00 -15.26 -3.04
CA LYS A 167 -6.59 -16.58 -3.33
C LYS A 167 -6.09 -17.71 -2.41
N ASP A 168 -4.84 -17.63 -1.95
CA ASP A 168 -4.25 -18.61 -1.05
C ASP A 168 -4.61 -18.37 0.41
N ALA A 169 -5.03 -17.15 0.77
CA ALA A 169 -5.58 -16.85 2.09
C ALA A 169 -7.07 -17.21 2.19
N PHE A 170 -7.79 -17.21 1.07
CA PHE A 170 -9.21 -17.49 1.00
C PHE A 170 -9.59 -18.81 1.67
N GLY A 171 -10.55 -18.77 2.60
CA GLY A 171 -11.04 -19.93 3.34
C GLY A 171 -10.08 -20.46 4.40
N LYS A 172 -8.96 -19.78 4.66
CA LYS A 172 -7.97 -20.16 5.69
C LYS A 172 -8.09 -19.26 6.92
N ASN A 173 -7.57 -19.78 8.05
CA ASN A 173 -7.46 -19.00 9.27
C ASN A 173 -6.15 -18.20 9.26
N VAL A 174 -6.26 -16.90 9.07
CA VAL A 174 -5.12 -15.99 8.93
C VAL A 174 -5.19 -14.85 9.93
N ARG A 175 -4.03 -14.32 10.33
CA ARG A 175 -3.91 -13.10 11.13
C ARG A 175 -3.29 -11.99 10.31
N TYR A 176 -3.94 -10.85 10.25
CA TYR A 176 -3.38 -9.63 9.66
C TYR A 176 -2.51 -8.89 10.69
N ARG A 177 -1.79 -7.85 10.26
CA ARG A 177 -1.00 -6.97 11.13
C ARG A 177 -1.48 -5.53 11.00
N LYS A 178 -1.57 -4.80 12.12
CA LYS A 178 -2.09 -3.42 12.16
C LYS A 178 -1.19 -2.40 12.86
N ASP A 179 -0.13 -2.84 13.51
CA ASP A 179 0.82 -2.04 14.30
C ASP A 179 2.18 -1.89 13.57
N ALA A 180 2.99 -0.97 14.06
CA ALA A 180 4.40 -0.83 13.70
C ALA A 180 5.18 -0.22 14.86
N ALA A 181 6.50 -0.42 14.88
CA ALA A 181 7.39 0.37 15.72
C ALA A 181 7.70 1.70 15.03
N TRP A 182 7.84 2.76 15.82
CA TRP A 182 8.19 4.12 15.37
C TRP A 182 9.19 4.70 16.36
N GLU A 183 10.33 5.16 15.85
CA GLU A 183 11.35 5.81 16.69
C GLU A 183 11.04 7.31 16.80
N GLY A 184 10.88 8.00 15.66
CA GLY A 184 10.62 9.44 15.61
C GLY A 184 11.76 10.28 16.21
N GLU A 185 11.64 11.59 16.13
CA GLU A 185 12.63 12.51 16.70
C GLU A 185 12.17 13.12 18.03
N GLU A 186 13.06 13.17 19.01
CA GLU A 186 12.80 13.84 20.29
C GLU A 186 13.20 15.31 20.16
N ARG A 187 12.26 16.24 20.33
CA ARG A 187 12.54 17.68 20.22
C ARG A 187 12.37 18.35 21.57
N ALA A 188 13.35 19.13 22.01
CA ALA A 188 13.26 19.88 23.27
C ALA A 188 12.26 21.04 23.20
N PHE A 189 12.18 21.72 22.06
CA PHE A 189 11.38 22.93 21.88
C PHE A 189 10.57 22.92 20.59
N PHE A 190 9.40 23.54 20.64
CA PHE A 190 8.69 24.06 19.49
C PHE A 190 9.04 25.54 19.31
N GLU A 191 9.41 25.94 18.09
CA GLU A 191 9.67 27.33 17.75
C GLU A 191 8.39 27.98 17.22
N LEU A 192 7.79 28.86 18.02
CA LEU A 192 6.68 29.70 17.57
C LEU A 192 7.23 30.75 16.58
N PRO A 193 6.73 30.78 15.32
CA PRO A 193 7.32 31.61 14.27
C PRO A 193 7.30 33.11 14.57
N GLU A 194 8.24 33.84 13.98
CA GLU A 194 8.22 35.31 13.98
C GLU A 194 6.89 35.82 13.41
N PHE A 195 6.37 36.88 14.01
CA PHE A 195 5.11 37.50 13.59
C PHE A 195 5.25 39.02 13.55
N ARG A 196 4.82 39.62 12.44
CA ARG A 196 4.77 41.06 12.26
C ARG A 196 3.32 41.52 12.31
N ALA A 197 3.04 42.51 13.16
CA ALA A 197 1.74 43.16 13.23
C ALA A 197 1.89 44.67 13.07
N TYR A 198 0.85 45.32 12.57
CA TYR A 198 0.82 46.78 12.45
C TYR A 198 -0.23 47.33 13.42
N GLN A 199 0.12 48.40 14.12
CA GLN A 199 -0.79 49.11 15.01
C GLN A 199 -0.94 50.56 14.55
N HIS A 200 -2.17 50.94 14.22
CA HIS A 200 -2.51 52.34 13.94
C HIS A 200 -2.67 53.10 15.25
N LEU A 201 -2.00 54.24 15.35
CA LEU A 201 -2.07 55.18 16.45
C LEU A 201 -3.18 56.22 16.21
N PRO A 202 -3.72 56.86 17.26
CA PRO A 202 -4.77 57.86 17.13
C PRO A 202 -4.42 59.07 16.25
N ASP A 203 -3.13 59.35 16.07
CA ASP A 203 -2.58 60.44 15.24
C ASP A 203 -2.42 60.05 13.75
N GLY A 204 -2.81 58.83 13.37
CA GLY A 204 -2.69 58.31 12.01
C GLY A 204 -1.37 57.61 11.69
N ALA A 205 -0.40 57.61 12.61
CA ALA A 205 0.86 56.87 12.43
C ALA A 205 0.64 55.36 12.54
N THR A 206 1.48 54.57 11.86
CA THR A 206 1.44 53.10 11.93
C THR A 206 2.76 52.59 12.48
N VAL A 207 2.70 51.82 13.57
CA VAL A 207 3.87 51.20 14.21
C VAL A 207 3.91 49.72 13.86
N GLU A 208 5.05 49.26 13.36
CA GLU A 208 5.33 47.83 13.17
C GLU A 208 5.73 47.20 14.52
N LEU A 209 5.08 46.10 14.86
CA LEU A 209 5.32 45.27 16.03
C LEU A 209 5.96 43.98 15.58
N LEU A 210 7.23 43.80 15.95
CA LEU A 210 7.96 42.55 15.70
C LEU A 210 7.86 41.64 16.91
N PHE A 211 7.30 40.45 16.73
CA PHE A 211 7.32 39.37 17.70
C PHE A 211 8.38 38.36 17.27
N SER A 212 9.51 38.35 17.97
CA SER A 212 10.60 37.41 17.72
C SER A 212 10.16 35.96 17.94
N ARG A 213 10.91 35.03 17.34
CA ARG A 213 10.72 33.59 17.55
C ARG A 213 10.73 33.26 19.05
N THR A 214 9.74 32.48 19.50
CA THR A 214 9.61 32.10 20.91
C THR A 214 9.76 30.58 21.04
N GLN A 215 10.70 30.14 21.88
CA GLN A 215 10.88 28.72 22.18
C GLN A 215 9.90 28.29 23.28
N LEU A 216 9.07 27.30 22.97
CA LEU A 216 8.13 26.68 23.89
C LEU A 216 8.60 25.25 24.17
N PRO A 217 8.71 24.79 25.43
CA PRO A 217 9.06 23.40 25.72
C PRO A 217 8.09 22.46 25.00
N MET A 218 8.61 21.51 24.23
CA MET A 218 7.80 20.70 23.31
C MET A 218 6.70 19.93 24.05
N ASP A 219 7.00 19.35 25.22
CA ASP A 219 6.01 18.61 26.00
C ASP A 219 4.87 19.49 26.54
N ALA A 220 5.19 20.74 26.92
CA ALA A 220 4.17 21.73 27.30
C ALA A 220 3.34 22.13 26.07
N TRP A 221 4.00 22.32 24.93
CA TRP A 221 3.37 22.66 23.66
C TRP A 221 2.40 21.57 23.20
N LEU A 222 2.79 20.29 23.24
CA LEU A 222 1.94 19.18 22.81
C LEU A 222 0.71 19.01 23.71
N ARG A 223 0.85 19.21 25.03
CA ARG A 223 -0.29 19.22 25.96
C ARG A 223 -1.26 20.34 25.61
N PHE A 224 -0.76 21.55 25.46
CA PHE A 224 -1.59 22.70 25.09
C PHE A 224 -2.22 22.53 23.70
N LEU A 225 -1.46 22.06 22.71
CA LEU A 225 -1.92 21.87 21.34
C LEU A 225 -3.04 20.85 21.28
N GLY A 226 -2.93 19.71 21.97
CA GLY A 226 -3.99 18.71 22.04
C GLY A 226 -5.29 19.30 22.60
N HIS A 227 -5.22 19.98 23.74
CA HIS A 227 -6.37 20.68 24.34
C HIS A 227 -6.94 21.78 23.45
N PHE A 228 -6.08 22.52 22.76
CA PHE A 228 -6.52 23.55 21.82
C PHE A 228 -7.23 22.94 20.62
N LEU A 229 -6.73 21.82 20.08
CA LEU A 229 -7.32 21.14 18.93
C LEU A 229 -8.69 20.49 19.21
N THR A 230 -9.05 20.24 20.47
CA THR A 230 -10.39 19.75 20.84
C THR A 230 -11.31 20.88 21.29
N ASP A 231 -10.88 21.66 22.28
CA ASP A 231 -11.73 22.59 23.03
C ASP A 231 -11.29 24.05 22.94
N GLY A 232 -10.24 24.31 22.16
CA GLY A 232 -9.75 25.65 21.92
C GLY A 232 -10.65 26.48 21.01
N SER A 233 -10.48 27.79 21.07
CA SER A 233 -10.99 28.75 20.09
C SER A 233 -10.06 29.95 20.05
N CYS A 234 -9.96 30.58 18.89
CA CYS A 234 -9.18 31.79 18.69
C CYS A 234 -10.06 32.82 17.99
N THR A 235 -10.21 34.00 18.59
CA THR A 235 -10.99 35.12 18.04
C THR A 235 -10.12 36.35 17.91
N ALA A 236 -10.08 36.93 16.72
CA ALA A 236 -9.40 38.18 16.44
C ALA A 236 -10.38 39.36 16.55
N TYR A 237 -10.01 40.39 17.32
CA TYR A 237 -10.77 41.63 17.43
C TYR A 237 -9.80 42.82 17.54
N GLY A 238 -9.90 43.79 16.62
CA GLY A 238 -9.06 45.00 16.65
C GLY A 238 -7.54 44.73 16.69
N GLY A 239 -7.07 43.70 15.99
CA GLY A 239 -5.65 43.29 16.00
C GLY A 239 -5.19 42.54 17.26
N SER A 240 -6.09 42.26 18.20
CA SER A 240 -5.84 41.42 19.38
C SER A 240 -6.43 40.03 19.19
N TYR A 241 -5.71 38.99 19.64
CA TYR A 241 -6.18 37.62 19.58
C TYR A 241 -6.50 37.12 20.99
N THR A 242 -7.73 36.66 21.18
CA THR A 242 -8.16 35.97 22.40
C THR A 242 -8.15 34.47 22.14
N ILE A 243 -7.38 33.74 22.94
CA ILE A 243 -7.24 32.29 22.88
C ILE A 243 -7.99 31.74 24.09
N LYS A 244 -9.00 30.91 23.85
CA LYS A 244 -9.85 30.36 24.90
C LYS A 244 -9.90 28.84 24.81
N LEU A 245 -9.70 28.16 25.94
CA LEU A 245 -9.96 26.72 26.11
C LEU A 245 -11.27 26.55 26.90
N SER A 246 -12.28 25.91 26.31
CA SER A 246 -13.59 25.76 26.96
C SER A 246 -13.83 24.32 27.43
N GLN A 247 -13.90 24.08 28.74
CA GLN A 247 -14.05 22.71 29.28
C GLN A 247 -15.23 22.62 30.25
N VAL A 248 -16.18 21.75 29.92
CA VAL A 248 -17.42 21.51 30.67
C VAL A 248 -17.28 20.40 31.72
N LYS A 249 -16.36 19.45 31.52
CA LYS A 249 -16.06 18.39 32.50
C LYS A 249 -15.26 19.00 33.64
N SER A 250 -15.88 19.13 34.81
CA SER A 250 -15.28 19.75 36.00
C SER A 250 -13.93 19.17 36.37
N GLU A 251 -13.79 17.85 36.25
CA GLU A 251 -12.60 17.06 36.56
C GLU A 251 -11.44 17.32 35.59
N MET A 252 -11.73 17.76 34.36
CA MET A 252 -10.70 18.08 33.36
C MET A 252 -10.29 19.55 33.38
N ARG A 253 -11.07 20.43 34.03
CA ARG A 253 -10.78 21.87 34.11
C ARG A 253 -9.37 22.17 34.64
N PRO A 254 -8.86 21.52 35.71
CA PRO A 254 -7.49 21.74 36.18
C PRO A 254 -6.43 21.43 35.12
N THR A 255 -6.58 20.32 34.39
CA THR A 255 -5.65 19.89 33.33
C THR A 255 -5.57 20.91 32.19
N PHE A 256 -6.72 21.39 31.72
CA PHE A 256 -6.80 22.41 30.68
C PHE A 256 -6.20 23.74 31.15
N ARG A 257 -6.53 24.16 32.38
CA ARG A 257 -5.98 25.38 32.99
C ARG A 257 -4.46 25.32 33.08
N SER A 258 -3.91 24.23 33.60
CA SER A 258 -2.47 24.04 33.77
C SER A 258 -1.75 24.10 32.42
N SER A 259 -2.28 23.45 31.38
CA SER A 259 -1.65 23.52 30.05
C SER A 259 -1.60 24.94 29.48
N LEU A 260 -2.63 25.75 29.72
CA LEU A 260 -2.68 27.14 29.25
C LEU A 260 -1.76 28.05 30.06
N VAL A 261 -1.71 27.87 31.38
CA VAL A 261 -0.82 28.60 32.29
C VAL A 261 0.64 28.33 31.95
N GLU A 262 0.99 27.06 31.73
CA GLU A 262 2.34 26.66 31.40
C GLU A 262 2.80 27.30 30.09
N ILE A 263 2.01 27.22 29.01
CA ILE A 263 2.34 27.91 27.77
C ILE A 263 2.39 29.44 27.95
N ALA A 264 1.45 30.04 28.67
CA ALA A 264 1.45 31.47 28.92
C ALA A 264 2.73 31.93 29.63
N SER A 265 3.30 31.14 30.53
CA SER A 265 4.53 31.47 31.26
C SER A 265 5.77 31.59 30.37
N HIS A 266 5.75 31.01 29.17
CA HIS A 266 6.82 31.10 28.18
C HIS A 266 6.62 32.21 27.14
N LEU A 267 5.45 32.85 27.09
CA LEU A 267 5.14 33.92 26.14
C LEU A 267 5.57 35.28 26.67
N ARG A 268 6.01 36.16 25.78
CA ARG A 268 6.39 37.55 26.08
C ARG A 268 5.75 38.48 25.06
N ASN A 269 5.41 39.69 25.48
CA ASN A 269 4.95 40.73 24.55
C ASN A 269 6.08 41.74 24.29
N PRO A 270 6.18 42.34 23.09
CA PRO A 270 7.23 43.31 22.76
C PRO A 270 7.33 44.51 23.73
N PHE A 271 6.24 44.82 24.44
CA PHE A 271 6.15 45.97 25.35
C PHE A 271 5.97 45.58 26.82
N ARG A 272 5.93 44.29 27.15
CA ARG A 272 5.72 43.80 28.52
C ARG A 272 6.49 42.51 28.76
N ASN A 273 7.31 42.51 29.81
CA ASN A 273 8.04 41.32 30.25
C ASN A 273 7.16 40.29 30.96
N ASP A 274 6.00 40.71 31.47
CA ASP A 274 5.06 39.82 32.15
C ASP A 274 4.37 38.85 31.18
N PRO A 275 4.11 37.60 31.61
CA PRO A 275 3.34 36.65 30.82
C PRO A 275 1.89 37.14 30.62
N PRO A 276 1.20 36.69 29.56
CA PRO A 276 -0.20 37.00 29.34
C PRO A 276 -1.07 36.63 30.55
N ARG A 277 -1.89 37.58 31.01
CA ARG A 277 -2.82 37.36 32.12
C ARG A 277 -3.85 36.28 31.76
N LEU A 278 -3.92 35.24 32.58
CA LEU A 278 -4.99 34.26 32.54
C LEU A 278 -6.29 34.87 33.10
N THR A 279 -7.39 34.63 32.41
CA THR A 279 -8.74 34.95 32.89
C THR A 279 -9.57 33.67 32.95
N ASP A 280 -10.06 33.34 34.14
CA ASP A 280 -11.02 32.25 34.34
C ASP A 280 -12.42 32.74 33.90
N THR A 281 -13.18 31.87 33.25
CA THR A 281 -14.56 32.12 32.80
C THR A 281 -15.46 30.98 33.25
N ASP A 282 -16.78 31.19 33.23
CA ASP A 282 -17.76 30.18 33.61
C ASP A 282 -17.53 28.85 32.87
N VAL A 283 -17.18 28.93 31.59
CA VAL A 283 -17.05 27.76 30.72
C VAL A 283 -15.61 27.37 30.37
N GLY A 284 -14.58 28.02 30.96
CA GLY A 284 -13.18 27.70 30.65
C GLY A 284 -12.17 28.80 30.97
N PHE A 285 -11.10 28.90 30.19
CA PHE A 285 -9.93 29.73 30.46
C PHE A 285 -9.51 30.51 29.23
N MET A 286 -9.05 31.76 29.40
CA MET A 286 -8.55 32.54 28.27
C MET A 286 -7.27 33.33 28.57
N ILE A 287 -6.48 33.54 27.52
CA ILE A 287 -5.38 34.49 27.47
C ILE A 287 -5.51 35.37 26.22
N ARG A 288 -4.80 36.49 26.19
CA ARG A 288 -4.63 37.31 24.97
C ARG A 288 -3.17 37.35 24.57
N HIS A 289 -2.87 36.88 23.37
CA HIS A 289 -1.50 36.89 22.84
C HIS A 289 -1.53 36.91 21.32
N ARG A 290 -0.92 37.94 20.70
CA ARG A 290 -1.04 38.18 19.25
C ARG A 290 -0.35 37.10 18.41
N GLN A 291 0.95 36.85 18.64
CA GLN A 291 1.73 35.87 17.87
C GLN A 291 1.16 34.45 17.98
N LEU A 292 0.88 33.99 19.21
CA LEU A 292 0.30 32.66 19.43
C LEU A 292 -1.09 32.57 18.81
N GLY A 293 -1.93 33.61 18.98
CA GLY A 293 -3.27 33.63 18.44
C GLY A 293 -3.29 33.59 16.91
N PHE A 294 -2.37 34.29 16.26
CA PHE A 294 -2.19 34.23 14.81
C PHE A 294 -1.81 32.83 14.34
N TYR A 295 -0.82 32.20 14.98
CA TYR A 295 -0.43 30.81 14.67
C TYR A 295 -1.62 29.85 14.82
N LEU A 296 -2.35 29.95 15.94
CA LEU A 296 -3.48 29.07 16.25
C LEU A 296 -4.68 29.32 15.32
N ALA A 297 -4.91 30.54 14.86
CA ALA A 297 -5.93 30.84 13.87
C ALA A 297 -5.64 30.13 12.53
N GLY A 298 -4.36 29.97 12.19
CA GLY A 298 -3.90 29.20 11.02
C GLY A 298 -4.19 27.69 11.10
N LEU A 299 -4.54 27.15 12.27
CA LEU A 299 -4.92 25.74 12.43
C LEU A 299 -6.37 25.45 12.02
N GLY A 300 -7.15 26.48 11.68
CA GLY A 300 -8.53 26.36 11.19
C GLY A 300 -9.59 26.22 12.29
N LYS A 301 -10.86 26.28 11.88
CA LYS A 301 -12.02 26.12 12.77
C LYS A 301 -12.25 24.64 13.09
N LYS A 302 -13.17 24.33 14.03
CA LYS A 302 -13.40 22.96 14.56
C LYS A 302 -13.49 21.86 13.48
N THR A 303 -14.17 22.11 12.36
CA THR A 303 -14.34 21.15 11.24
C THR A 303 -13.16 21.11 10.26
N GLU A 304 -12.24 22.05 10.34
CA GLU A 304 -11.06 22.20 9.47
C GLU A 304 -9.75 21.82 10.18
N ARG A 305 -9.81 21.65 11.52
CA ARG A 305 -8.64 21.36 12.34
C ARG A 305 -7.83 20.21 11.80
N LYS A 306 -6.51 20.35 11.82
CA LYS A 306 -5.58 19.30 11.41
C LYS A 306 -4.45 19.19 12.39
N LEU A 307 -3.89 17.98 12.51
CA LEU A 307 -2.61 17.78 13.19
C LEU A 307 -1.50 18.22 12.24
N PRO A 308 -0.66 19.19 12.62
CA PRO A 308 0.51 19.55 11.82
C PRO A 308 1.41 18.34 11.59
N ARG A 309 1.79 18.09 10.32
CA ARG A 309 2.52 16.90 9.88
C ARG A 309 3.87 16.74 10.58
N ASP A 310 4.55 17.84 10.84
CA ASP A 310 5.84 17.86 11.51
C ASP A 310 5.77 17.26 12.92
N PHE A 311 4.64 17.44 13.62
CA PHE A 311 4.48 16.86 14.96
C PHE A 311 4.24 15.35 14.92
N LEU A 312 3.76 14.80 13.80
CA LEU A 312 3.69 13.36 13.61
C LEU A 312 5.06 12.72 13.38
N GLN A 313 6.13 13.50 13.19
CA GLN A 313 7.50 12.97 13.10
C GLN A 313 8.17 12.79 14.47
N LEU A 314 7.55 13.29 15.55
CA LEU A 314 8.11 13.25 16.89
C LEU A 314 8.23 11.82 17.44
N SER A 315 9.01 11.69 18.51
CA SER A 315 9.24 10.44 19.21
C SER A 315 7.92 9.84 19.71
N SER A 316 7.87 8.51 19.81
CA SER A 316 6.68 7.81 20.35
C SER A 316 6.28 8.32 21.74
N ARG A 317 7.23 8.81 22.55
CA ARG A 317 6.98 9.42 23.86
C ARG A 317 6.20 10.74 23.72
N GLN A 318 6.66 11.64 22.86
CA GLN A 318 6.02 12.94 22.62
C GLN A 318 4.67 12.80 21.91
N LEU A 319 4.56 11.88 20.95
CA LEU A 319 3.29 11.50 20.35
C LEU A 319 2.30 10.99 21.41
N GLY A 320 2.78 10.30 22.46
CA GLY A 320 1.97 9.85 23.59
C GLY A 320 1.37 11.02 24.37
N ILE A 321 2.16 12.07 24.63
CA ILE A 321 1.70 13.30 25.29
C ILE A 321 0.59 13.96 24.46
N LEU A 322 0.80 14.09 23.16
CA LEU A 322 -0.19 14.66 22.24
C LEU A 322 -1.48 13.83 22.20
N TYR A 323 -1.35 12.50 22.14
CA TYR A 323 -2.48 11.57 22.19
C TYR A 323 -3.31 11.77 23.46
N ASP A 324 -2.66 11.84 24.62
CA ASP A 324 -3.37 11.97 25.89
C ASP A 324 -4.11 13.30 26.00
N ALA A 325 -3.49 14.40 25.55
CA ALA A 325 -4.13 15.71 25.53
C ALA A 325 -5.33 15.79 24.56
N LEU A 326 -5.26 15.12 23.40
CA LEU A 326 -6.42 14.99 22.49
C LEU A 326 -7.54 14.17 23.13
N MET A 327 -7.19 13.10 23.84
CA MET A 327 -8.16 12.24 24.52
C MET A 327 -8.80 12.91 25.75
N ASP A 328 -8.12 13.86 26.37
CA ASP A 328 -8.61 14.63 27.51
C ASP A 328 -9.77 15.58 27.14
N GLY A 329 -9.81 16.05 25.90
CA GLY A 329 -10.92 16.84 25.37
C GLY A 329 -12.06 15.99 24.84
N ASP A 330 -11.97 15.62 23.56
CA ASP A 330 -13.00 14.92 22.78
C ASP A 330 -12.88 13.37 22.86
N GLY A 331 -12.07 12.85 23.79
CA GLY A 331 -11.89 11.42 24.01
C GLY A 331 -12.81 10.82 25.07
N HIS A 332 -12.99 9.51 24.95
CA HIS A 332 -13.63 8.64 25.93
C HIS A 332 -12.72 7.44 26.21
N ARG A 333 -12.35 7.27 27.49
CA ARG A 333 -11.59 6.11 27.97
C ARG A 333 -12.53 5.17 28.73
N PRO A 334 -12.55 3.86 28.42
CA PRO A 334 -13.35 2.89 29.16
C PRO A 334 -12.95 2.83 30.64
N ARG A 335 -13.89 2.41 31.49
CA ARG A 335 -13.56 2.19 32.91
C ARG A 335 -12.54 1.04 33.05
N PRO A 336 -11.61 1.08 34.02
CA PRO A 336 -10.56 0.07 34.18
C PRO A 336 -11.05 -1.38 34.19
N ASN A 337 -12.26 -1.62 34.73
CA ASN A 337 -12.86 -2.96 34.86
C ASN A 337 -13.88 -3.30 33.75
N GLN A 338 -14.06 -2.44 32.75
CA GLN A 338 -15.01 -2.69 31.66
C GLN A 338 -14.40 -3.69 30.67
N ARG A 339 -14.91 -4.92 30.66
CA ARG A 339 -14.48 -5.94 29.70
C ARG A 339 -14.76 -5.47 28.26
N GLY A 340 -13.70 -5.43 27.44
CA GLY A 340 -13.80 -5.17 26.01
C GLY A 340 -13.88 -3.70 25.58
N GLY A 341 -13.70 -2.75 26.50
CA GLY A 341 -13.64 -1.33 26.17
C GLY A 341 -12.37 -0.96 25.38
N ALA A 342 -12.50 -0.01 24.46
CA ALA A 342 -11.40 0.61 23.72
C ALA A 342 -11.50 2.14 23.83
N ASP A 343 -10.37 2.83 23.86
CA ASP A 343 -10.34 4.29 23.80
C ASP A 343 -11.06 4.74 22.52
N THR A 344 -11.88 5.77 22.63
CA THR A 344 -12.63 6.32 21.49
C THR A 344 -12.44 7.83 21.42
N PHE A 345 -12.02 8.33 20.26
CA PHE A 345 -11.89 9.75 19.97
C PHE A 345 -12.97 10.17 18.98
N TYR A 346 -13.55 11.36 19.16
CA TYR A 346 -14.56 11.90 18.26
C TYR A 346 -14.09 13.18 17.61
N THR A 347 -14.40 13.36 16.33
CA THR A 347 -14.13 14.63 15.64
C THR A 347 -15.06 14.81 14.45
N SER A 348 -15.31 16.06 14.09
CA SER A 348 -15.98 16.45 12.85
C SER A 348 -14.99 17.02 11.82
N SER A 349 -13.69 16.86 12.03
CA SER A 349 -12.66 17.19 11.03
C SER A 349 -12.10 15.92 10.38
N PRO A 350 -12.20 15.76 9.05
CA PRO A 350 -11.56 14.67 8.32
C PRO A 350 -10.03 14.66 8.52
N SER A 351 -9.39 15.82 8.52
CA SER A 351 -7.94 15.95 8.64
C SER A 351 -7.44 15.57 10.03
N LEU A 352 -8.18 15.95 11.09
CA LEU A 352 -7.86 15.53 12.46
C LEU A 352 -8.09 14.04 12.66
N ARG A 353 -9.19 13.50 12.11
CA ARG A 353 -9.49 12.06 12.10
C ARG A 353 -8.35 11.24 11.48
N ASP A 354 -7.85 11.68 10.33
CA ASP A 354 -6.81 10.98 9.58
C ASP A 354 -5.45 11.08 10.26
N GLY A 355 -5.08 12.27 10.75
CA GLY A 355 -3.89 12.47 11.56
C GLY A 355 -3.92 11.67 12.87
N PHE A 356 -5.08 11.55 13.53
CA PHE A 356 -5.23 10.77 14.75
C PHE A 356 -5.07 9.27 14.50
N GLN A 357 -5.56 8.75 13.36
CA GLN A 357 -5.37 7.35 12.99
C GLN A 357 -3.89 7.03 12.73
N GLU A 358 -3.16 7.93 12.08
CA GLU A 358 -1.72 7.81 11.87
C GLU A 358 -0.92 7.93 13.18
N LEU A 359 -1.29 8.89 14.04
CA LEU A 359 -0.75 9.02 15.40
C LEU A 359 -0.84 7.69 16.16
N CYS A 360 -2.00 7.03 16.10
CA CYS A 360 -2.20 5.72 16.72
C CYS A 360 -1.27 4.63 16.12
N LEU A 361 -1.06 4.61 14.80
CA LEU A 361 -0.12 3.68 14.17
C LEU A 361 1.30 3.89 14.68
N LYS A 362 1.74 5.16 14.77
CA LYS A 362 3.08 5.52 15.27
C LYS A 362 3.24 5.20 16.76
N LEU A 363 2.16 5.18 17.54
CA LEU A 363 2.16 4.67 18.91
C LEU A 363 2.13 3.13 19.00
N GLY A 364 2.16 2.43 17.88
CA GLY A 364 2.10 0.96 17.81
C GLY A 364 0.71 0.40 18.01
N TRP A 365 -0.34 1.20 17.84
CA TRP A 365 -1.73 0.82 18.09
C TRP A 365 -2.53 0.70 16.80
N ALA A 366 -3.65 0.00 16.88
CA ALA A 366 -4.59 -0.14 15.77
C ALA A 366 -5.75 0.84 15.95
N ALA A 367 -5.98 1.75 15.01
CA ALA A 367 -7.13 2.63 15.00
C ALA A 367 -8.10 2.31 13.86
N SER A 368 -9.40 2.31 14.15
CA SER A 368 -10.47 2.11 13.15
C SER A 368 -11.48 3.25 13.22
N VAL A 369 -11.88 3.75 12.06
CA VAL A 369 -12.76 4.91 11.91
C VAL A 369 -14.17 4.46 11.49
N TRP A 370 -15.21 5.07 12.06
CA TRP A 370 -16.60 4.96 11.59
C TRP A 370 -17.29 6.31 11.62
N VAL A 371 -18.40 6.42 10.91
CA VAL A 371 -19.30 7.58 11.00
C VAL A 371 -20.16 7.42 12.25
N SER A 372 -20.04 8.35 13.20
CA SER A 372 -20.79 8.33 14.47
C SER A 372 -22.11 9.09 14.38
N ALA A 373 -22.19 10.12 13.54
CA ALA A 373 -23.42 10.86 13.26
C ALA A 373 -23.36 11.50 11.87
N ARG A 374 -24.51 11.64 11.21
CA ARG A 374 -24.69 12.36 9.94
C ARG A 374 -25.50 13.65 10.12
N PRO A 375 -25.35 14.65 9.22
CA PRO A 375 -26.15 15.85 9.27
C PRO A 375 -27.65 15.55 9.37
N GLY A 376 -28.35 16.20 10.30
CA GLY A 376 -29.78 16.02 10.53
C GLY A 376 -30.15 14.87 11.49
N GLU A 377 -29.24 13.94 11.77
CA GLU A 377 -29.44 12.91 12.80
C GLU A 377 -29.41 13.53 14.19
N CYS A 378 -30.16 12.94 15.12
CA CYS A 378 -30.21 13.45 16.48
C CYS A 378 -28.90 13.10 17.21
N ALA A 379 -28.18 14.14 17.64
CA ALA A 379 -26.95 14.04 18.42
C ALA A 379 -27.20 13.87 19.94
N GLY A 380 -28.47 13.68 20.33
CA GLY A 380 -28.93 13.58 21.71
C GLY A 380 -29.51 14.89 22.28
N PRO A 381 -30.16 14.82 23.45
CA PRO A 381 -30.68 15.99 24.13
C PRO A 381 -29.55 16.78 24.80
N LEU A 382 -29.53 18.10 24.62
CA LEU A 382 -28.74 19.02 25.44
C LEU A 382 -29.71 19.98 26.12
N LEU A 383 -29.73 19.98 27.46
CA LEU A 383 -30.63 20.82 28.26
C LEU A 383 -32.11 20.68 27.82
N GLY A 384 -32.56 19.45 27.56
CA GLY A 384 -33.94 19.16 27.14
C GLY A 384 -34.27 19.49 25.67
N ARG A 385 -33.34 20.05 24.90
CA ARG A 385 -33.50 20.31 23.46
C ARG A 385 -32.82 19.24 22.63
N MET A 386 -33.55 18.68 21.66
CA MET A 386 -32.99 17.72 20.70
C MET A 386 -32.05 18.45 19.73
N ILE A 387 -30.75 18.17 19.85
CA ILE A 387 -29.76 18.74 18.94
C ILE A 387 -29.60 17.80 17.74
N LYS A 388 -29.61 18.38 16.54
CA LYS A 388 -29.26 17.67 15.31
C LYS A 388 -27.80 17.93 14.98
N ALA A 389 -27.09 16.89 14.53
CA ALA A 389 -25.74 17.05 14.02
C ALA A 389 -25.77 17.97 12.78
N LYS A 390 -24.88 18.97 12.74
CA LYS A 390 -24.76 19.90 11.61
C LYS A 390 -23.84 19.37 10.51
N THR A 391 -22.88 18.53 10.89
CA THR A 391 -21.85 17.97 10.02
C THR A 391 -21.72 16.48 10.29
N VAL A 392 -21.01 15.77 9.41
CA VAL A 392 -20.60 14.38 9.69
C VAL A 392 -19.65 14.39 10.88
N ALA A 393 -19.88 13.49 11.83
CA ALA A 393 -18.96 13.19 12.92
C ALA A 393 -18.38 11.80 12.74
N TRP A 394 -17.10 11.65 13.07
CA TRP A 394 -16.37 10.40 13.06
C TRP A 394 -16.05 9.96 14.48
N GLY A 395 -16.22 8.66 14.75
CA GLY A 395 -15.62 7.99 15.90
C GLY A 395 -14.38 7.22 15.45
N ILE A 396 -13.34 7.25 16.27
CA ILE A 396 -12.09 6.52 16.07
C ILE A 396 -11.82 5.66 17.29
N SER A 397 -11.83 4.34 17.12
CA SER A 397 -11.61 3.36 18.19
C SER A 397 -10.16 2.92 18.14
N VAL A 398 -9.48 3.04 19.28
CA VAL A 398 -8.06 2.73 19.44
C VAL A 398 -7.92 1.43 20.20
N ASN A 399 -7.38 0.42 19.52
CA ASN A 399 -7.14 -0.89 20.07
C ASN A 399 -5.64 -1.08 20.33
N LYS A 400 -5.30 -1.11 21.62
CA LYS A 400 -3.92 -1.28 22.11
C LYS A 400 -3.53 -2.76 22.33
N ARG A 401 -4.49 -3.70 22.20
CA ARG A 401 -4.32 -5.12 22.56
C ARG A 401 -4.45 -6.07 21.36
N GLN A 402 -5.53 -5.95 20.58
CA GLN A 402 -5.82 -6.83 19.45
C GLN A 402 -5.18 -6.31 18.15
N LEU A 403 -3.86 -6.28 18.12
CA LEU A 403 -3.06 -5.77 16.99
C LEU A 403 -2.85 -6.78 15.85
N ARG A 404 -3.28 -8.03 16.07
CA ARG A 404 -3.24 -9.14 15.09
C ARG A 404 -4.64 -9.74 14.91
N PRO A 405 -5.56 -9.03 14.24
CA PRO A 405 -6.91 -9.54 14.09
C PRO A 405 -6.91 -10.84 13.29
N ARG A 406 -7.59 -11.84 13.86
CA ARG A 406 -7.80 -13.14 13.23
C ARG A 406 -9.02 -13.04 12.30
N VAL A 407 -8.82 -13.36 11.03
CA VAL A 407 -9.90 -13.58 10.08
C VAL A 407 -10.13 -15.09 10.00
N TYR A 408 -11.34 -15.50 10.34
CA TYR A 408 -11.81 -16.86 10.21
C TYR A 408 -13.30 -16.81 9.88
N LEU A 409 -13.74 -17.64 8.94
CA LEU A 409 -15.16 -17.93 8.77
C LEU A 409 -15.41 -19.33 9.34
N ALA A 410 -16.21 -19.41 10.40
CA ALA A 410 -16.75 -20.68 10.85
C ALA A 410 -17.79 -21.16 9.82
N ARG A 411 -17.66 -22.40 9.35
CA ARG A 411 -18.59 -22.99 8.36
C ARG A 411 -19.93 -23.43 8.94
N ASN A 412 -20.20 -23.16 10.21
CA ASN A 412 -21.40 -23.65 10.90
C ASN A 412 -22.65 -22.83 10.56
N ARG A 413 -23.80 -23.52 10.59
CA ARG A 413 -25.11 -23.03 10.16
C ARG A 413 -25.58 -21.78 10.92
N TYR A 414 -25.14 -21.59 12.16
CA TYR A 414 -25.51 -20.46 13.03
C TYR A 414 -24.78 -19.14 12.71
N ASP A 415 -23.55 -19.16 12.17
CA ASP A 415 -22.78 -17.96 11.84
C ASP A 415 -23.11 -17.39 10.44
N ARG A 416 -23.87 -18.12 9.61
CA ARG A 416 -24.32 -17.63 8.29
C ARG A 416 -25.27 -16.42 8.38
N ALA A 417 -25.81 -16.13 9.56
CA ALA A 417 -26.64 -14.96 9.83
C ALA A 417 -25.82 -13.70 10.20
N ASP A 418 -24.51 -13.82 10.51
CA ASP A 418 -23.67 -12.68 10.89
C ASP A 418 -23.07 -11.99 9.66
N THR A 419 -23.75 -10.95 9.16
CA THR A 419 -23.31 -10.13 8.01
C THR A 419 -22.03 -9.31 8.28
N ARG A 420 -21.50 -9.33 9.52
CA ARG A 420 -20.35 -8.51 9.96
C ARG A 420 -19.00 -9.11 9.57
N ASN A 421 -18.91 -10.42 9.38
CA ASN A 421 -17.70 -11.09 8.92
C ASN A 421 -17.97 -11.75 7.56
N LEU A 422 -17.19 -11.36 6.57
CA LEU A 422 -17.35 -11.74 5.17
C LEU A 422 -15.97 -12.04 4.59
N GLU A 423 -15.88 -13.14 3.85
CA GLU A 423 -14.78 -13.42 2.94
C GLU A 423 -15.38 -14.06 1.69
N ILE A 424 -15.40 -13.31 0.58
CA ILE A 424 -16.05 -13.70 -0.68
C ILE A 424 -15.19 -13.31 -1.88
N TRP A 425 -15.54 -13.88 -3.03
CA TRP A 425 -15.16 -13.33 -4.33
C TRP A 425 -16.26 -12.35 -4.74
N ASP A 426 -15.96 -11.06 -4.70
CA ASP A 426 -16.90 -9.99 -5.05
C ASP A 426 -16.65 -9.52 -6.48
N ASN A 427 -17.70 -9.22 -7.23
CA ASN A 427 -17.53 -8.68 -8.57
C ASN A 427 -17.25 -7.18 -8.48
N TYR A 428 -16.16 -6.75 -9.09
CA TYR A 428 -15.75 -5.36 -9.10
C TYR A 428 -15.61 -4.86 -10.53
N ARG A 429 -16.07 -3.64 -10.77
CA ARG A 429 -15.92 -2.94 -12.05
C ARG A 429 -15.52 -1.50 -11.76
N GLY A 430 -14.26 -1.18 -11.99
CA GLY A 430 -13.69 0.12 -11.66
C GLY A 430 -12.16 0.10 -11.79
N TYR A 431 -11.51 1.19 -11.41
CA TYR A 431 -10.04 1.21 -11.40
C TYR A 431 -9.49 0.45 -10.19
N VAL A 432 -8.34 -0.17 -10.36
CA VAL A 432 -7.51 -0.76 -9.33
C VAL A 432 -6.16 -0.04 -9.29
N TYR A 433 -5.43 -0.20 -8.19
CA TYR A 433 -4.23 0.58 -7.90
C TYR A 433 -3.19 -0.27 -7.18
N CYS A 434 -1.91 0.09 -7.28
CA CYS A 434 -0.85 -0.49 -6.48
C CYS A 434 0.40 0.40 -6.48
N ALA A 435 1.35 0.14 -5.58
CA ALA A 435 2.66 0.77 -5.59
C ALA A 435 3.75 -0.26 -5.30
N ASN A 436 4.88 -0.15 -5.98
CA ASN A 436 6.04 -1.00 -5.73
C ASN A 436 7.04 -0.29 -4.81
N VAL A 437 7.04 -0.65 -3.52
CA VAL A 437 7.86 0.00 -2.48
C VAL A 437 8.84 -1.01 -1.87
N PRO A 438 10.06 -1.14 -2.42
CA PRO A 438 11.10 -1.98 -1.83
C PRO A 438 11.63 -1.41 -0.50
N PRO A 439 12.32 -2.23 0.31
CA PRO A 439 12.50 -3.66 0.12
C PRO A 439 11.27 -4.48 0.53
N SER A 440 10.41 -4.01 1.44
CA SER A 440 9.41 -4.91 2.04
C SER A 440 8.25 -5.28 1.12
N HIS A 441 7.85 -4.38 0.20
CA HIS A 441 6.61 -4.44 -0.57
C HIS A 441 5.32 -4.51 0.26
N VAL A 442 5.40 -4.14 1.55
CA VAL A 442 4.27 -4.14 2.48
C VAL A 442 3.83 -2.70 2.68
N LEU A 443 2.63 -2.38 2.23
CA LEU A 443 2.00 -1.07 2.26
C LEU A 443 0.96 -0.96 3.38
N TYR A 444 0.82 0.21 4.00
CA TYR A 444 -0.26 0.48 4.95
C TYR A 444 -1.48 1.08 4.26
N VAL A 445 -2.52 0.28 4.11
CA VAL A 445 -3.75 0.67 3.38
C VAL A 445 -4.93 0.78 4.33
N ARG A 446 -5.96 1.52 3.92
CA ARG A 446 -7.20 1.68 4.68
C ARG A 446 -8.40 1.60 3.77
N ARG A 447 -9.35 0.72 4.11
CA ARG A 447 -10.66 0.67 3.45
C ARG A 447 -11.77 0.81 4.48
N ASN A 448 -12.77 1.65 4.21
CA ASN A 448 -13.90 1.90 5.12
C ASN A 448 -13.45 2.20 6.56
N GLY A 449 -12.39 3.00 6.71
CA GLY A 449 -11.84 3.37 8.02
C GLY A 449 -10.99 2.31 8.73
N LYS A 450 -10.82 1.11 8.16
CA LYS A 450 -10.04 0.01 8.76
C LYS A 450 -8.66 -0.08 8.10
N ALA A 451 -7.62 0.34 8.82
CA ALA A 451 -6.25 0.33 8.32
C ALA A 451 -5.52 -0.99 8.61
N VAL A 452 -4.69 -1.47 7.69
CA VAL A 452 -3.97 -2.76 7.79
C VAL A 452 -2.74 -2.80 6.88
N TRP A 453 -1.73 -3.58 7.27
CA TRP A 453 -0.59 -3.89 6.41
C TRP A 453 -0.96 -4.94 5.35
N CYS A 454 -0.61 -4.70 4.08
CA CYS A 454 -0.90 -5.55 2.93
C CYS A 454 0.23 -5.48 1.86
N GLY A 455 0.36 -6.44 0.95
CA GLY A 455 1.45 -6.50 -0.05
C GLY A 455 1.16 -5.79 -1.39
N ASN A 456 2.06 -5.88 -2.39
CA ASN A 456 1.91 -5.29 -3.74
C ASN A 456 1.65 -6.34 -4.86
N SER A 457 2.01 -6.05 -6.15
CA SER A 457 1.74 -6.85 -7.37
C SER A 457 2.97 -7.13 -8.29
N GLY A 458 2.86 -7.99 -9.35
CA GLY A 458 3.94 -8.81 -9.99
C GLY A 458 4.95 -8.22 -11.02
N THR A 459 5.91 -9.07 -11.50
CA THR A 459 7.33 -8.73 -11.81
C THR A 459 7.76 -8.32 -13.24
N ILE A 460 7.30 -8.96 -14.33
CA ILE A 460 7.96 -8.85 -15.67
C ILE A 460 7.68 -7.49 -16.32
N GLY A 461 6.41 -7.11 -16.44
CA GLY A 461 6.04 -5.79 -16.96
C GLY A 461 6.62 -4.65 -16.14
N ASP A 462 6.80 -4.86 -14.84
CA ASP A 462 7.39 -3.89 -13.93
C ASP A 462 8.89 -3.72 -14.16
N VAL A 463 9.64 -4.81 -14.32
CA VAL A 463 11.07 -4.76 -14.67
C VAL A 463 11.27 -4.14 -16.06
N ALA A 464 10.44 -4.49 -17.04
CA ALA A 464 10.54 -3.93 -18.38
C ALA A 464 10.29 -2.41 -18.40
N ARG A 465 9.26 -1.93 -17.70
CA ARG A 465 9.01 -0.48 -17.55
C ARG A 465 10.16 0.23 -16.82
N ALA A 466 10.67 -0.35 -15.73
CA ALA A 466 11.78 0.22 -14.97
C ALA A 466 13.07 0.36 -15.81
N LEU A 467 13.28 -0.54 -16.77
CA LEU A 467 14.40 -0.47 -17.72
C LEU A 467 14.07 0.39 -18.95
N GLY A 468 12.96 1.14 -18.95
CA GLY A 468 12.62 2.09 -20.02
C GLY A 468 12.03 1.46 -21.28
N ARG A 469 11.44 0.27 -21.20
CA ARG A 469 10.71 -0.36 -22.32
C ARG A 469 9.23 0.05 -22.31
N ARG A 470 8.59 0.07 -23.48
CA ARG A 470 7.12 0.09 -23.56
C ARG A 470 6.61 -1.30 -23.15
N VAL A 471 5.49 -1.37 -22.45
CA VAL A 471 4.96 -2.65 -21.97
C VAL A 471 3.50 -2.82 -22.34
N ALA A 472 3.16 -3.97 -22.92
CA ALA A 472 1.78 -4.43 -23.09
C ALA A 472 1.56 -5.66 -22.21
N SER A 473 0.81 -5.49 -21.14
CA SER A 473 0.38 -6.61 -20.30
C SER A 473 -1.07 -6.99 -20.62
N PHE A 474 -1.47 -8.24 -20.53
CA PHE A 474 -2.86 -8.65 -20.77
C PHE A 474 -3.21 -10.07 -20.33
N ASP A 475 -4.32 -10.26 -19.63
CA ASP A 475 -4.77 -11.56 -19.12
C ASP A 475 -6.25 -11.80 -19.50
N ILE A 476 -6.68 -13.06 -19.60
CA ILE A 476 -8.04 -13.46 -19.98
C ILE A 476 -9.09 -13.04 -18.96
N ALA A 477 -8.67 -13.00 -17.70
CA ALA A 477 -9.40 -12.52 -16.55
C ALA A 477 -8.48 -11.51 -15.83
N PRO A 478 -8.20 -10.35 -16.46
CA PRO A 478 -7.20 -9.42 -15.99
C PRO A 478 -7.57 -8.93 -14.61
N ARG A 479 -6.56 -8.93 -13.76
CA ARG A 479 -6.64 -8.60 -12.33
C ARG A 479 -6.11 -7.19 -12.05
N CYS A 480 -5.80 -6.41 -13.10
CA CYS A 480 -5.49 -4.98 -13.07
C CYS A 480 -5.32 -4.45 -14.51
N SER A 481 -5.58 -3.17 -14.80
CA SER A 481 -4.94 -2.44 -15.92
C SER A 481 -3.56 -1.78 -15.54
N PRO A 482 -2.80 -1.14 -16.46
CA PRO A 482 -2.95 -1.12 -17.90
C PRO A 482 -2.57 -2.48 -18.51
N MET A 483 -2.95 -3.59 -17.88
CA MET A 483 -3.23 -4.82 -18.61
C MET A 483 -4.55 -4.76 -19.39
N ILE A 484 -4.49 -5.25 -20.63
CA ILE A 484 -5.62 -5.35 -21.53
C ILE A 484 -6.36 -6.66 -21.21
N ARG A 485 -7.69 -6.67 -21.21
CA ARG A 485 -8.44 -7.94 -21.12
C ARG A 485 -8.30 -8.67 -22.44
N ALA A 486 -7.52 -9.74 -22.46
CA ALA A 486 -7.34 -10.52 -23.67
C ALA A 486 -7.01 -11.96 -23.35
N ASP A 487 -7.59 -12.87 -24.13
CA ASP A 487 -7.16 -14.26 -24.09
C ASP A 487 -5.70 -14.34 -24.57
N ALA A 488 -4.85 -15.12 -23.89
CA ALA A 488 -3.48 -15.33 -24.34
C ALA A 488 -3.41 -15.95 -25.76
N ARG A 489 -4.53 -16.47 -26.28
CA ARG A 489 -4.67 -16.95 -27.66
C ARG A 489 -5.10 -15.89 -28.68
N LEU A 490 -5.32 -14.64 -28.25
CA LEU A 490 -5.76 -13.49 -29.06
C LEU A 490 -5.16 -12.18 -28.51
N TRP A 491 -3.97 -11.82 -28.95
CA TRP A 491 -3.21 -10.67 -28.43
C TRP A 491 -3.72 -9.37 -29.05
N PRO A 492 -4.11 -8.36 -28.25
CA PRO A 492 -4.71 -7.12 -28.73
C PRO A 492 -3.64 -6.13 -29.20
N LEU A 493 -2.70 -6.62 -30.02
CA LEU A 493 -1.52 -5.90 -30.49
C LEU A 493 -1.40 -6.07 -32.00
N GLN A 494 -0.86 -5.05 -32.66
CA GLN A 494 -0.55 -5.10 -34.09
C GLN A 494 0.59 -6.09 -34.36
N ASP A 495 0.56 -6.67 -35.55
CA ASP A 495 1.58 -7.56 -36.06
C ASP A 495 2.95 -6.90 -36.03
N GLU A 496 3.98 -7.69 -35.71
CA GLU A 496 5.38 -7.30 -35.85
C GLU A 496 5.82 -6.05 -35.05
N THR A 497 5.17 -5.77 -33.93
CA THR A 497 5.43 -4.59 -33.09
C THR A 497 6.28 -4.84 -31.85
N ALA A 498 6.31 -6.06 -31.32
CA ALA A 498 7.01 -6.38 -30.08
C ALA A 498 8.44 -6.88 -30.34
N ALA A 499 9.37 -6.50 -29.47
CA ALA A 499 10.75 -6.99 -29.50
C ALA A 499 10.91 -8.26 -28.66
N LEU A 500 10.20 -8.34 -27.54
CA LEU A 500 10.26 -9.44 -26.58
C LEU A 500 8.87 -9.76 -26.04
N ALA A 501 8.54 -11.05 -25.97
CA ALA A 501 7.41 -11.55 -25.21
C ALA A 501 7.90 -12.54 -24.16
N VAL A 502 7.46 -12.38 -22.91
CA VAL A 502 7.79 -13.30 -21.82
C VAL A 502 6.51 -13.94 -21.31
N ILE A 503 6.43 -15.26 -21.35
CA ILE A 503 5.24 -16.04 -20.99
C ILE A 503 5.61 -17.00 -19.86
N ASP A 504 4.93 -16.88 -18.71
CA ASP A 504 4.92 -17.90 -17.65
C ASP A 504 3.51 -18.52 -17.61
N SER A 505 3.28 -19.49 -18.48
CA SER A 505 1.95 -20.09 -18.66
C SER A 505 1.61 -21.06 -17.52
N PRO A 506 0.32 -21.36 -17.28
CA PRO A 506 -0.07 -22.56 -16.53
C PRO A 506 0.62 -23.82 -17.09
N TYR A 507 0.99 -24.75 -16.22
CA TYR A 507 1.70 -25.98 -16.63
C TYR A 507 0.78 -27.18 -16.85
N SER A 508 -0.39 -27.16 -16.21
CA SER A 508 -1.44 -28.18 -16.24
C SER A 508 -2.67 -27.65 -15.47
N ASP A 509 -3.63 -28.53 -15.18
CA ASP A 509 -4.81 -28.31 -14.32
C ASP A 509 -4.53 -28.56 -12.83
N ASN A 510 -3.25 -28.65 -12.45
CA ASN A 510 -2.80 -28.94 -11.09
C ASN A 510 -2.97 -27.76 -10.12
N ILE A 511 -3.17 -26.54 -10.64
CA ILE A 511 -3.38 -25.31 -9.89
C ILE A 511 -4.57 -24.57 -10.51
N GLU A 512 -5.49 -24.04 -9.69
CA GLU A 512 -6.62 -23.24 -10.20
C GLU A 512 -6.16 -21.80 -10.48
N TYR A 513 -5.87 -21.49 -11.74
CA TYR A 513 -5.37 -20.17 -12.18
C TYR A 513 -6.49 -19.14 -12.35
N SER A 514 -7.63 -19.51 -12.93
CA SER A 514 -8.82 -18.67 -13.12
C SER A 514 -10.08 -19.52 -13.24
N ARG A 515 -11.23 -18.94 -12.89
CA ARG A 515 -12.55 -19.57 -13.07
C ARG A 515 -13.12 -19.40 -14.47
N ASP A 516 -12.50 -18.57 -15.32
CA ASP A 516 -12.91 -18.44 -16.72
C ASP A 516 -12.78 -19.82 -17.40
N PRO A 517 -13.83 -20.35 -18.05
CA PRO A 517 -13.79 -21.67 -18.68
C PRO A 517 -12.73 -21.76 -19.79
N ARG A 518 -12.30 -20.62 -20.33
CA ARG A 518 -11.27 -20.52 -21.36
C ARG A 518 -9.85 -20.54 -20.78
N CYS A 519 -9.67 -20.53 -19.45
CA CYS A 519 -8.37 -20.53 -18.82
C CYS A 519 -7.57 -21.80 -19.14
N LEU A 520 -6.37 -21.63 -19.70
CA LEU A 520 -5.45 -22.72 -20.06
C LEU A 520 -5.10 -23.63 -18.87
N GLY A 521 -5.03 -23.06 -17.68
CA GLY A 521 -4.78 -23.79 -16.42
C GLY A 521 -5.94 -24.66 -15.94
N ARG A 522 -6.98 -24.85 -16.75
CA ARG A 522 -8.07 -25.83 -16.51
C ARG A 522 -7.96 -27.06 -17.40
N ILE A 523 -6.99 -27.08 -18.31
CA ILE A 523 -6.75 -28.21 -19.22
C ILE A 523 -5.55 -28.97 -18.69
N SER A 524 -5.73 -30.27 -18.45
CA SER A 524 -4.62 -31.13 -18.03
C SER A 524 -3.57 -31.19 -19.13
N CYS A 525 -2.29 -31.13 -18.78
CA CYS A 525 -1.20 -31.30 -19.76
C CYS A 525 -1.11 -32.71 -20.36
N ARG A 526 -1.92 -33.65 -19.86
CA ARG A 526 -2.08 -35.00 -20.45
C ARG A 526 -3.06 -35.00 -21.60
N ASP A 527 -3.95 -34.02 -21.64
CA ASP A 527 -4.90 -33.83 -22.73
C ASP A 527 -4.18 -33.14 -23.90
N PRO A 528 -4.15 -33.72 -25.11
CA PRO A 528 -3.55 -33.09 -26.29
C PRO A 528 -4.08 -31.68 -26.57
N ARG A 529 -5.32 -31.37 -26.16
CA ARG A 529 -5.91 -30.03 -26.28
C ARG A 529 -5.08 -28.97 -25.55
N PHE A 530 -4.35 -29.31 -24.50
CA PHE A 530 -3.49 -28.36 -23.81
C PHE A 530 -2.45 -27.78 -24.78
N TYR A 531 -1.76 -28.64 -25.54
CA TYR A 531 -0.73 -28.23 -26.49
C TYR A 531 -1.31 -27.57 -27.75
N GLU A 532 -2.52 -27.95 -28.16
CA GLU A 532 -3.29 -27.25 -29.20
C GLU A 532 -3.52 -25.78 -28.80
N GLU A 533 -3.98 -25.54 -27.58
CA GLU A 533 -4.25 -24.20 -27.11
C GLU A 533 -2.95 -23.39 -26.89
N LEU A 534 -1.87 -24.01 -26.39
CA LEU A 534 -0.56 -23.35 -26.31
C LEU A 534 0.01 -23.01 -27.69
N ARG A 535 -0.24 -23.82 -28.71
CA ARG A 535 0.15 -23.48 -30.10
C ARG A 535 -0.55 -22.23 -30.60
N ARG A 536 -1.81 -21.99 -30.20
CA ARG A 536 -2.53 -20.76 -30.55
C ARG A 536 -1.90 -19.54 -29.88
N VAL A 537 -1.53 -19.66 -28.60
CA VAL A 537 -0.74 -18.62 -27.89
C VAL A 537 0.59 -18.36 -28.60
N ALA A 538 1.32 -19.41 -28.98
CA ALA A 538 2.57 -19.29 -29.73
C ALA A 538 2.39 -18.63 -31.11
N SER A 539 1.25 -18.88 -31.76
CA SER A 539 0.92 -18.26 -33.06
C SER A 539 0.70 -16.74 -32.90
N GLU A 540 0.05 -16.32 -31.82
CA GLU A 540 -0.10 -14.89 -31.52
C GLU A 540 1.22 -14.22 -31.13
N ALA A 541 2.05 -14.91 -30.33
CA ALA A 541 3.41 -14.44 -30.07
C ALA A 541 4.19 -14.25 -31.37
N HIS A 542 4.09 -15.19 -32.31
CA HIS A 542 4.77 -15.11 -33.60
C HIS A 542 4.24 -13.97 -34.47
N ARG A 543 2.93 -13.74 -34.46
CA ARG A 543 2.29 -12.64 -35.18
C ARG A 543 2.78 -11.28 -34.66
N VAL A 544 2.79 -11.09 -33.34
CA VAL A 544 3.08 -9.79 -32.71
C VAL A 544 4.58 -9.50 -32.61
N LEU A 545 5.43 -10.52 -32.46
CA LEU A 545 6.88 -10.30 -32.47
C LEU A 545 7.34 -9.84 -33.85
N ARG A 546 8.20 -8.82 -33.91
CA ARG A 546 8.85 -8.40 -35.16
C ARG A 546 9.78 -9.49 -35.69
N PRO A 547 10.14 -9.51 -36.98
CA PRO A 547 11.20 -10.38 -37.50
C PRO A 547 12.46 -10.27 -36.64
N GLY A 548 12.97 -11.41 -36.16
CA GLY A 548 14.09 -11.47 -35.22
C GLY A 548 13.77 -11.12 -33.76
N GLY A 549 12.51 -10.83 -33.42
CA GLY A 549 12.02 -10.68 -32.05
C GLY A 549 12.06 -12.00 -31.28
N VAL A 550 12.07 -11.91 -29.94
CA VAL A 550 12.34 -13.05 -29.06
C VAL A 550 11.11 -13.44 -28.24
N LEU A 551 10.85 -14.73 -28.17
CA LEU A 551 9.89 -15.35 -27.27
C LEU A 551 10.66 -16.06 -26.15
N ALA A 552 10.39 -15.66 -24.91
CA ALA A 552 10.87 -16.31 -23.71
C ALA A 552 9.70 -17.04 -23.04
N TRP A 553 9.73 -18.39 -22.99
CA TRP A 553 8.63 -19.19 -22.44
C TRP A 553 9.08 -20.03 -21.26
N ILE A 554 8.46 -19.79 -20.10
CA ILE A 554 8.71 -20.51 -18.85
C ILE A 554 7.66 -21.62 -18.68
N ILE A 555 8.11 -22.86 -18.49
CA ILE A 555 7.24 -24.03 -18.33
C ILE A 555 7.91 -25.07 -17.40
N ALA A 556 7.11 -25.89 -16.72
CA ALA A 556 7.61 -27.01 -15.91
C ALA A 556 6.93 -28.33 -16.30
N ASP A 557 7.66 -29.43 -16.15
CA ASP A 557 7.09 -30.76 -16.31
C ASP A 557 6.14 -31.13 -15.16
N GLU A 558 5.18 -32.01 -15.45
CA GLU A 558 4.26 -32.55 -14.45
C GLU A 558 4.70 -33.95 -14.00
N TYR A 559 4.68 -34.18 -12.69
CA TYR A 559 4.63 -35.52 -12.12
C TYR A 559 3.42 -35.65 -11.20
N ARG A 560 2.42 -36.45 -11.59
CA ARG A 560 1.17 -36.60 -10.83
C ARG A 560 0.68 -38.05 -10.91
N GLY A 561 0.27 -38.62 -9.78
CA GLY A 561 -0.27 -39.99 -9.73
C GLY A 561 0.68 -41.08 -10.26
N GLY A 562 2.00 -40.90 -10.10
CA GLY A 562 3.00 -41.86 -10.61
C GLY A 562 3.38 -41.69 -12.08
N THR A 563 2.75 -40.76 -12.80
CA THR A 563 3.02 -40.50 -14.22
C THR A 563 3.84 -39.23 -14.38
N TYR A 564 4.95 -39.33 -15.11
CA TYR A 564 5.71 -38.19 -15.60
C TYR A 564 5.17 -37.75 -16.96
N THR A 565 4.87 -36.45 -17.10
CA THR A 565 4.49 -35.83 -18.36
C THR A 565 5.56 -34.82 -18.74
N PRO A 566 6.30 -35.03 -19.86
CA PRO A 566 7.35 -34.12 -20.33
C PRO A 566 6.74 -32.89 -21.01
N VAL A 567 6.10 -32.02 -20.22
CA VAL A 567 5.40 -30.82 -20.71
C VAL A 567 6.36 -29.89 -21.43
N GLY A 568 7.58 -29.71 -20.91
CA GLY A 568 8.59 -28.85 -21.50
C GLY A 568 8.95 -29.28 -22.92
N TYR A 569 9.31 -30.54 -23.13
CA TYR A 569 9.70 -31.04 -24.46
C TYR A 569 8.53 -31.04 -25.46
N ARG A 570 7.33 -31.39 -25.01
CA ARG A 570 6.13 -31.34 -25.86
C ARG A 570 5.81 -29.91 -26.30
N LEU A 571 5.91 -28.95 -25.37
CA LEU A 571 5.74 -27.54 -25.70
C LEU A 571 6.86 -27.06 -26.62
N LEU A 572 8.13 -27.43 -26.37
CA LEU A 572 9.23 -27.08 -27.27
C LEU A 572 8.96 -27.55 -28.70
N GLY A 573 8.48 -28.78 -28.88
CA GLY A 573 8.06 -29.29 -30.20
C GLY A 573 6.94 -28.48 -30.85
N VAL A 574 6.05 -27.86 -30.07
CA VAL A 574 5.04 -26.91 -30.56
C VAL A 574 5.67 -25.57 -30.96
N LEU A 575 6.55 -25.02 -30.11
CA LEU A 575 7.19 -23.73 -30.33
C LEU A 575 8.13 -23.76 -31.55
N SER A 576 8.89 -24.85 -31.72
CA SER A 576 9.84 -25.05 -32.82
C SER A 576 9.19 -25.16 -34.21
N GLN A 577 7.86 -25.27 -34.30
CA GLN A 577 7.15 -25.20 -35.58
C GLN A 577 7.12 -23.79 -36.17
N ARG A 578 7.37 -22.76 -35.36
CA ARG A 578 7.26 -21.35 -35.76
C ARG A 578 8.45 -20.49 -35.36
N PHE A 579 9.23 -20.93 -34.37
CA PHE A 579 10.37 -20.18 -33.87
C PHE A 579 11.64 -21.02 -33.97
N GLU A 580 12.76 -20.35 -34.17
CA GLU A 580 14.09 -20.94 -34.05
C GLU A 580 14.49 -20.97 -32.58
N LEU A 581 14.88 -22.14 -32.06
CA LEU A 581 15.41 -22.23 -30.71
C LEU A 581 16.76 -21.52 -30.64
N ILE A 582 16.88 -20.49 -29.81
CA ILE A 582 18.17 -19.87 -29.48
C ILE A 582 18.84 -20.69 -28.39
N ASP A 583 18.11 -20.93 -27.29
CA ASP A 583 18.67 -21.62 -26.14
C ASP A 583 17.58 -22.24 -25.26
N THR A 584 17.96 -23.25 -24.49
CA THR A 584 17.17 -23.83 -23.41
C THR A 584 17.85 -23.54 -22.09
N ILE A 585 17.24 -22.65 -21.32
CA ILE A 585 17.74 -22.29 -19.99
C ILE A 585 17.06 -23.16 -18.94
N ILE A 586 17.87 -23.72 -18.04
CA ILE A 586 17.40 -24.38 -16.83
C ILE A 586 17.29 -23.32 -15.73
N LEU A 587 16.06 -23.02 -15.31
CA LEU A 587 15.80 -22.10 -14.22
C LEU A 587 15.68 -22.88 -12.90
N VAL A 588 16.71 -22.80 -12.06
CA VAL A 588 16.79 -23.55 -10.79
C VAL A 588 15.74 -23.06 -9.81
N ARG A 589 15.09 -24.00 -9.08
CA ARG A 589 14.05 -23.70 -8.09
C ARG A 589 14.55 -23.92 -6.66
N HIS A 590 14.72 -22.84 -5.91
CA HIS A 590 15.16 -22.90 -4.50
C HIS A 590 14.03 -23.02 -3.46
N HIS A 591 12.77 -22.78 -3.86
CA HIS A 591 11.60 -22.79 -2.96
C HIS A 591 10.47 -23.68 -3.48
N ASP A 592 10.71 -24.97 -3.68
CA ASP A 592 9.64 -25.93 -3.93
C ASP A 592 9.15 -26.58 -2.62
N ARG A 593 7.84 -26.75 -2.46
CA ARG A 593 7.21 -27.58 -1.42
C ARG A 593 7.69 -29.03 -1.45
N SER A 594 8.25 -29.47 -2.57
CA SER A 594 8.85 -30.80 -2.73
C SER A 594 10.28 -30.89 -2.17
N ALA A 595 10.99 -29.78 -1.93
CA ALA A 595 12.33 -29.75 -1.34
C ALA A 595 12.27 -29.84 0.21
N SER A 596 11.51 -30.81 0.73
CA SER A 596 11.43 -31.09 2.17
C SER A 596 12.04 -32.46 2.47
N PRO A 597 12.63 -32.69 3.65
CA PRO A 597 13.18 -34.00 4.03
C PRO A 597 12.17 -35.15 3.90
N MET A 598 10.88 -34.88 4.13
CA MET A 598 9.80 -35.86 3.93
C MET A 598 9.66 -36.27 2.47
N TRP A 599 9.63 -35.30 1.54
CA TRP A 599 9.50 -35.57 0.12
C TRP A 599 10.77 -36.18 -0.46
N GLU A 600 11.94 -35.79 0.04
CA GLU A 600 13.21 -36.41 -0.31
C GLU A 600 13.29 -37.87 0.16
N HIS A 601 12.87 -38.16 1.39
CA HIS A 601 12.75 -39.54 1.89
C HIS A 601 11.77 -40.35 1.03
N ARG A 602 10.61 -39.78 0.65
CA ARG A 602 9.65 -40.44 -0.24
C ARG A 602 10.20 -40.67 -1.64
N ALA A 603 10.90 -39.70 -2.20
CA ALA A 603 11.57 -39.80 -3.49
C ALA A 603 12.56 -40.97 -3.51
N ARG A 604 13.40 -41.09 -2.46
CA ARG A 604 14.34 -42.20 -2.28
C ARG A 604 13.63 -43.54 -2.02
N ARG A 605 12.60 -43.56 -1.15
CA ARG A 605 11.87 -44.77 -0.76
C ARG A 605 10.99 -45.35 -1.87
N PHE A 606 10.37 -44.48 -2.67
CA PHE A 606 9.42 -44.86 -3.72
C PHE A 606 9.98 -44.62 -5.13
N ASN A 607 11.29 -44.40 -5.24
CA ASN A 607 12.06 -44.26 -6.48
C ASN A 607 11.44 -43.29 -7.52
N PHE A 608 11.24 -42.03 -7.13
CA PHE A 608 10.84 -40.95 -8.05
C PHE A 608 11.65 -39.69 -7.80
N PHE A 609 11.79 -38.81 -8.80
CA PHE A 609 12.60 -37.59 -8.66
C PHE A 609 11.76 -36.33 -8.41
N LEU A 610 12.23 -35.50 -7.48
CA LEU A 610 11.69 -34.16 -7.20
C LEU A 610 12.07 -33.21 -8.34
N ARG A 611 11.16 -32.33 -8.76
CA ARG A 611 11.40 -31.40 -9.87
C ARG A 611 12.12 -30.14 -9.38
N GLY A 612 13.43 -30.08 -9.60
CA GLY A 612 14.30 -28.99 -9.13
C GLY A 612 14.38 -27.76 -10.04
N PHE A 613 13.76 -27.76 -11.22
CA PHE A 613 13.90 -26.67 -12.18
C PHE A 613 12.65 -26.45 -13.02
N LYS A 614 12.61 -25.31 -13.73
CA LYS A 614 11.71 -25.05 -14.86
C LYS A 614 12.55 -24.91 -16.13
N PHE A 615 11.94 -25.16 -17.28
CA PHE A 615 12.49 -24.74 -18.56
C PHE A 615 12.15 -23.28 -18.80
N LEU A 616 13.13 -22.52 -19.28
CA LEU A 616 12.95 -21.25 -19.96
C LEU A 616 13.48 -21.44 -21.38
N PHE A 617 12.57 -21.56 -22.34
CA PHE A 617 12.94 -21.61 -23.75
C PHE A 617 13.10 -20.20 -24.27
N ILE A 618 14.22 -19.93 -24.91
CA ILE A 618 14.49 -18.67 -25.61
C ILE A 618 14.45 -18.97 -27.10
N LEU A 619 13.47 -18.42 -27.80
CA LEU A 619 13.27 -18.67 -29.21
C LEU A 619 13.19 -17.36 -29.99
N LYS A 620 13.64 -17.39 -31.23
CA LYS A 620 13.66 -16.25 -32.15
C LYS A 620 12.59 -16.44 -33.22
N LYS A 621 11.86 -15.38 -33.54
CA LYS A 621 11.06 -15.34 -34.78
C LYS A 621 12.03 -15.28 -35.97
N PRO A 622 11.96 -16.20 -36.95
CA PRO A 622 12.80 -16.14 -38.13
C PRO A 622 12.71 -14.77 -38.81
N VAL A 623 13.84 -14.26 -39.30
CA VAL A 623 13.83 -13.14 -40.23
C VAL A 623 13.60 -13.79 -41.58
N GLY A 624 12.44 -13.58 -42.21
CA GLY A 624 12.19 -14.13 -43.54
C GLY A 624 13.35 -13.75 -44.46
N GLU A 625 13.81 -14.69 -45.31
CA GLU A 625 14.72 -14.35 -46.38
C GLU A 625 14.04 -13.28 -47.22
N SER A 626 14.44 -12.02 -47.04
CA SER A 626 14.20 -11.00 -48.04
C SER A 626 14.87 -11.51 -49.30
N GLY A 627 14.04 -12.00 -50.24
CA GLY A 627 14.45 -12.22 -51.62
C GLY A 627 15.21 -10.98 -52.10
N GLY A 628 16.32 -11.24 -52.80
CA GLY A 628 17.22 -10.22 -53.33
C GLY A 628 16.59 -9.23 -54.29
#